data_AF-A0A0M0JX67-F1
#
_entry.id   AF-A0A0M0JX67-F1
#
_cell.length_a   1.000
_cell.length_b   1.000
_cell.length_c   1.000
_cell.angle_alpha   90.00
_cell.angle_beta   90.00
_cell.angle_gamma   90.00
#
_symmetry.space_group_name_H-M   'P 1'
#
loop_
_entity.id
_entity.type
_entity.pdbx_description
1 polymer ?
#
loop_
_entity_poly.entity_id
_entity_poly.type
_entity_poly.pdbx_seq_one_letter_code
_entity_poly.pdbx_strand_id
1 'polypeptide(L)'
;MATRLNVLPDHLAVEERPGRGRCLILKRPAAAGEVLLAESPVCCIATRYVAMHELPAGAELTISYMPLGDPPDLRRQRLRDEYNFSCDCARCQVEAASEAATVAAEAAEVAKAMAAAGGAADAMAMEQGDEERPPFAVGDVDETYVALYVLKHVCDQCLGTMAPLITAPSSCLCNRCGTTRTEAEFLARAEAHFAGDEHEHEDDEEMM
;
A
#
# COMPACT_ATOMS: atom_id res chain seq x y z
N MET A 1 -23.18 -16.84 -17.49
CA MET A 1 -23.12 -17.00 -16.02
C MET A 1 -22.15 -15.97 -15.48
N ALA A 2 -22.66 -14.91 -14.84
CA ALA A 2 -21.83 -13.83 -14.30
C ALA A 2 -21.15 -14.33 -13.02
N THR A 3 -19.83 -14.53 -13.08
CA THR A 3 -19.00 -14.79 -11.90
C THR A 3 -19.18 -13.60 -10.96
N ARG A 4 -19.77 -13.82 -9.78
CA ARG A 4 -19.96 -12.76 -8.79
C ARG A 4 -18.58 -12.24 -8.36
N LEU A 5 -18.20 -11.06 -8.84
CA LEU A 5 -16.90 -10.42 -8.60
C LEU A 5 -16.63 -10.03 -7.15
N ASN A 6 -17.57 -10.24 -6.22
CA ASN A 6 -17.52 -9.69 -4.84
C ASN A 6 -17.97 -10.67 -3.75
N VAL A 7 -17.96 -11.98 -3.99
CA VAL A 7 -18.27 -12.96 -2.92
C VAL A 7 -16.97 -13.44 -2.31
N LEU A 8 -16.80 -13.11 -1.02
CA LEU A 8 -15.70 -13.65 -0.22
C LEU A 8 -15.78 -15.19 -0.24
N PRO A 9 -14.67 -15.91 -0.50
CA PRO A 9 -14.66 -17.36 -0.48
C PRO A 9 -15.19 -17.93 0.84
N ASP A 10 -15.85 -19.10 0.79
CA ASP A 10 -16.51 -19.69 1.97
C ASP A 10 -15.55 -19.94 3.14
N HIS A 11 -14.26 -20.18 2.85
CA HIS A 11 -13.20 -20.37 3.84
C HIS A 11 -12.70 -19.06 4.49
N LEU A 12 -13.26 -17.90 4.14
CA LEU A 12 -12.89 -16.60 4.68
C LEU A 12 -14.12 -15.89 5.30
N ALA A 13 -13.88 -15.13 6.36
CA ALA A 13 -14.85 -14.24 7.01
C ALA A 13 -14.25 -12.84 7.20
N VAL A 14 -15.11 -11.85 7.39
CA VAL A 14 -14.72 -10.54 7.91
C VAL A 14 -15.23 -10.45 9.35
N GLU A 15 -14.33 -10.16 10.28
CA GLU A 15 -14.67 -9.97 11.70
C GLU A 15 -14.07 -8.65 12.21
N GLU A 16 -14.73 -8.01 13.19
CA GLU A 16 -14.12 -6.88 13.90
C GLU A 16 -13.20 -7.35 15.03
N ARG A 17 -12.03 -6.75 15.12
CA ARG A 17 -11.03 -6.98 16.16
C ARG A 17 -10.80 -5.68 16.95
N PRO A 18 -10.88 -5.72 18.30
CA PRO A 18 -10.60 -4.56 19.13
C PRO A 18 -9.24 -3.95 18.80
N GLY A 19 -9.21 -2.63 18.53
CA GLY A 19 -7.98 -1.91 18.19
C GLY A 19 -7.42 -2.15 16.77
N ARG A 20 -8.02 -3.03 15.97
CA ARG A 20 -7.55 -3.37 14.60
C ARG A 20 -8.61 -3.17 13.51
N GLY A 21 -9.87 -2.99 13.88
CA GLY A 21 -10.97 -2.79 12.93
C GLY A 21 -11.39 -4.09 12.26
N ARG A 22 -11.71 -4.04 10.96
CA ARG A 22 -12.18 -5.22 10.21
C ARG A 22 -11.00 -6.03 9.69
N CYS A 23 -10.98 -7.31 10.03
CA CYS A 23 -9.94 -8.26 9.66
C CYS A 23 -10.49 -9.41 8.82
N LEU A 24 -9.67 -9.96 7.93
CA LEU A 24 -9.98 -11.19 7.20
C LEU A 24 -9.59 -12.40 8.05
N ILE A 25 -10.54 -13.30 8.29
CA ILE A 25 -10.37 -14.47 9.16
C ILE A 25 -10.49 -15.75 8.35
N LEU A 26 -9.54 -16.67 8.54
CA LEU A 26 -9.55 -17.97 7.91
C LEU A 26 -10.40 -18.96 8.71
N LYS A 27 -11.43 -19.56 8.10
CA LYS A 27 -12.37 -20.47 8.80
C LYS A 27 -11.89 -21.92 8.92
N ARG A 28 -10.82 -22.29 8.22
CA ARG A 28 -10.25 -23.65 8.20
C ARG A 28 -8.72 -23.61 8.21
N PRO A 29 -8.02 -24.71 8.51
CA PRO A 29 -6.58 -24.74 8.34
C PRO A 29 -6.18 -24.54 6.86
N ALA A 30 -5.01 -23.95 6.63
CA ALA A 30 -4.38 -23.84 5.32
C ALA A 30 -2.92 -24.30 5.35
N ALA A 31 -2.49 -24.95 4.27
CA ALA A 31 -1.12 -25.41 4.12
C ALA A 31 -0.20 -24.29 3.61
N ALA A 32 1.10 -24.39 3.89
CA ALA A 32 2.08 -23.51 3.27
C ALA A 32 2.03 -23.63 1.73
N GLY A 33 2.12 -22.50 1.03
CA GLY A 33 1.99 -22.43 -0.42
C GLY A 33 0.55 -22.45 -0.94
N GLU A 34 -0.45 -22.65 -0.08
CA GLU A 34 -1.85 -22.61 -0.46
C GLU A 34 -2.29 -21.18 -0.81
N VAL A 35 -3.12 -21.07 -1.85
CA VAL A 35 -3.66 -19.79 -2.31
C VAL A 35 -4.96 -19.51 -1.60
N LEU A 36 -4.95 -18.45 -0.81
CA LEU A 36 -6.06 -18.13 0.09
C LEU A 36 -7.11 -17.26 -0.61
N LEU A 37 -6.65 -16.31 -1.41
CA LEU A 37 -7.48 -15.37 -2.14
C LEU A 37 -6.73 -14.93 -3.40
N ALA A 38 -7.46 -14.74 -4.48
CA ALA A 38 -6.99 -14.02 -5.65
C ALA A 38 -7.91 -12.84 -5.86
N GLU A 39 -7.34 -11.64 -5.88
CA GLU A 39 -8.05 -10.42 -6.18
C GLU A 39 -7.72 -10.00 -7.61
N SER A 40 -8.75 -9.67 -8.37
CA SER A 40 -8.62 -9.00 -9.67
C SER A 40 -9.18 -7.59 -9.50
N PRO A 41 -8.45 -6.70 -8.80
CA PRO A 41 -8.88 -5.34 -8.59
C PRO A 41 -9.03 -4.66 -9.95
N VAL A 42 -10.08 -3.84 -10.08
CA VAL A 42 -10.47 -3.28 -11.38
C VAL A 42 -9.39 -2.35 -11.95
N CYS A 43 -8.48 -1.80 -11.12
CA CYS A 43 -7.47 -0.81 -11.50
C CYS A 43 -6.02 -1.17 -11.13
N CYS A 44 -5.75 -2.37 -10.59
CA CYS A 44 -4.41 -2.75 -10.14
C CYS A 44 -4.00 -4.11 -10.70
N ILE A 45 -2.71 -4.43 -10.59
CA ILE A 45 -2.19 -5.77 -10.86
C ILE A 45 -3.04 -6.83 -10.15
N ALA A 46 -3.34 -7.93 -10.86
CA ALA A 46 -4.01 -9.07 -10.24
C ALA A 46 -3.12 -9.60 -9.10
N THR A 47 -3.63 -9.56 -7.87
CA THR A 47 -2.87 -9.91 -6.67
C THR A 47 -3.30 -11.27 -6.17
N ARG A 48 -2.33 -12.15 -5.97
CA ARG A 48 -2.55 -13.48 -5.40
C ARG A 48 -1.95 -13.55 -4.01
N TYR A 49 -2.75 -13.93 -3.03
CA TYR A 49 -2.31 -14.10 -1.66
C TYR A 49 -2.05 -15.58 -1.38
N VAL A 50 -0.84 -15.87 -0.89
CA VAL A 50 -0.34 -17.22 -0.63
C VAL A 50 0.07 -17.34 0.83
N ALA A 51 -0.31 -18.45 1.47
CA ALA A 51 0.12 -18.75 2.83
C ALA A 51 1.65 -19.03 2.84
N MET A 52 2.42 -18.21 3.55
CA MET A 52 3.88 -18.39 3.66
C MET A 52 4.28 -19.54 4.62
N HIS A 53 3.33 -19.99 5.44
CA HIS A 53 3.45 -21.06 6.43
C HIS A 53 2.06 -21.65 6.71
N GLU A 54 2.01 -22.75 7.45
CA GLU A 54 0.74 -23.32 7.92
C GLU A 54 -0.04 -22.32 8.78
N LEU A 55 -1.36 -22.25 8.55
CA LEU A 55 -2.26 -21.34 9.26
C LEU A 55 -3.37 -22.15 9.93
N PRO A 56 -3.62 -21.98 11.24
CA PRO A 56 -4.74 -22.62 11.91
C PRO A 56 -6.08 -21.97 11.52
N ALA A 57 -7.17 -22.71 11.70
CA ALA A 57 -8.51 -22.14 11.63
C ALA A 57 -8.68 -21.06 12.73
N GLY A 58 -9.38 -19.98 12.39
CA GLY A 58 -9.56 -18.79 13.22
C GLY A 58 -8.41 -17.79 13.14
N ALA A 59 -7.34 -18.08 12.39
CA ALA A 59 -6.22 -17.14 12.23
C ALA A 59 -6.65 -15.88 11.47
N GLU A 60 -6.19 -14.73 11.96
CA GLU A 60 -6.19 -13.48 11.22
C GLU A 60 -5.19 -13.58 10.07
N LEU A 61 -5.64 -13.31 8.84
CA LEU A 61 -4.74 -13.22 7.70
C LEU A 61 -4.05 -11.87 7.70
N THR A 62 -2.72 -11.89 7.72
CA THR A 62 -1.89 -10.69 7.68
C THR A 62 -1.05 -10.68 6.41
N ILE A 63 -0.86 -9.48 5.86
CA ILE A 63 0.01 -9.22 4.73
C ILE A 63 0.95 -8.07 5.09
N SER A 64 2.14 -8.03 4.48
CA SER A 64 3.06 -6.93 4.65
C SER A 64 3.12 -6.10 3.38
N TYR A 65 2.80 -4.82 3.50
CA TYR A 65 3.03 -3.82 2.44
C TYR A 65 4.47 -3.30 2.42
N MET A 66 5.30 -3.77 3.36
CA MET A 66 6.67 -3.34 3.57
C MET A 66 7.67 -4.36 3.00
N PRO A 67 8.88 -3.93 2.59
CA PRO A 67 9.93 -4.87 2.22
C PRO A 67 10.23 -5.85 3.36
N LEU A 68 10.14 -7.16 3.08
CA LEU A 68 10.25 -8.20 4.12
C LEU A 68 11.63 -8.22 4.81
N GLY A 69 12.67 -7.81 4.09
CA GLY A 69 14.06 -7.79 4.55
C GLY A 69 14.45 -6.55 5.36
N ASP A 70 13.55 -5.58 5.54
CA ASP A 70 13.88 -4.39 6.32
C ASP A 70 14.16 -4.77 7.79
N PRO A 71 15.19 -4.16 8.41
CA PRO A 71 15.46 -4.33 9.84
C PRO A 71 14.25 -3.96 10.71
N PRO A 72 14.11 -4.58 11.90
CA PRO A 72 12.96 -4.34 12.79
C PRO A 72 12.72 -2.87 13.08
N ASP A 73 13.77 -2.10 13.35
CA ASP A 73 13.69 -0.68 13.73
C ASP A 73 13.19 0.20 12.59
N LEU A 74 13.80 0.06 11.41
CA LEU A 74 13.37 0.76 10.19
C LEU A 74 11.93 0.43 9.85
N ARG A 75 11.56 -0.86 9.96
CA ARG A 75 10.21 -1.32 9.71
C ARG A 75 9.20 -0.71 10.69
N ARG A 76 9.51 -0.68 11.99
CA ARG A 76 8.65 -0.08 13.02
C ARG A 76 8.55 1.44 12.87
N GLN A 77 9.63 2.10 12.46
CA GLN A 77 9.65 3.53 12.19
C GLN A 77 8.68 3.89 11.06
N ARG A 78 8.79 3.27 9.87
CA ARG A 78 7.85 3.53 8.77
C ARG A 78 6.39 3.25 9.13
N LEU A 79 6.11 2.22 9.92
CA LEU A 79 4.74 1.95 10.38
C LEU A 79 4.17 3.09 11.24
N ARG A 80 5.02 3.76 12.03
CA ARG A 80 4.62 4.96 12.75
C ARG A 80 4.52 6.18 11.84
N ASP A 81 5.49 6.38 10.96
CA ASP A 81 5.62 7.61 10.19
C ASP A 81 4.61 7.66 9.02
N GLU A 82 4.42 6.55 8.31
CA GLU A 82 3.55 6.47 7.13
C GLU A 82 2.14 5.99 7.47
N TYR A 83 2.00 5.05 8.42
CA TYR A 83 0.73 4.41 8.75
C TYR A 83 0.15 4.82 10.11
N ASN A 84 0.88 5.64 10.88
CA ASN A 84 0.44 6.20 12.16
C ASN A 84 -0.01 5.15 13.19
N PHE A 85 0.61 3.97 13.21
CA PHE A 85 0.35 2.96 14.24
C PHE A 85 1.60 2.22 14.71
N SER A 86 1.55 1.75 15.96
CA SER A 86 2.54 0.84 16.53
C SER A 86 2.09 -0.60 16.34
N CYS A 87 2.91 -1.41 15.65
CA CYS A 87 2.57 -2.79 15.34
C CYS A 87 2.97 -3.76 16.46
N ASP A 88 2.01 -4.55 16.93
CA ASP A 88 2.15 -5.57 17.98
C ASP A 88 2.00 -7.01 17.42
N CYS A 89 2.22 -7.22 16.13
CA CYS A 89 2.07 -8.54 15.52
C CYS A 89 3.08 -9.57 16.07
N ALA A 90 2.82 -10.86 15.85
CA ALA A 90 3.68 -11.94 16.35
C ALA A 90 5.16 -11.78 15.95
N ARG A 91 5.44 -11.30 14.72
CA ARG A 91 6.81 -11.00 14.28
C ARG A 91 7.45 -9.89 15.12
N CYS A 92 6.75 -8.78 15.33
CA CYS A 92 7.24 -7.68 16.17
C CYS A 92 7.54 -8.13 17.61
N GLN A 93 6.71 -9.01 18.16
CA GLN A 93 6.87 -9.52 19.52
C GLN A 93 8.11 -10.44 19.65
N VAL A 94 8.32 -11.34 18.69
CA VAL A 94 9.50 -12.23 18.67
C VAL A 94 10.79 -11.43 18.50
N GLU A 95 10.82 -10.49 17.56
CA GLU A 95 11.99 -9.65 17.32
C GLU A 95 12.32 -8.77 18.54
N ALA A 96 11.29 -8.19 19.20
CA ALA A 96 11.49 -7.43 20.44
C ALA A 96 12.05 -8.27 21.59
N ALA A 97 11.59 -9.52 21.73
CA ALA A 97 12.13 -10.44 22.73
C ALA A 97 13.60 -10.80 22.45
N SER A 98 13.98 -10.93 21.17
CA SER A 98 15.37 -11.17 20.76
C SER A 98 16.26 -9.96 21.07
N GLU A 99 15.82 -8.75 20.75
CA GLU A 99 16.53 -7.50 21.07
C GLU A 99 16.71 -7.32 22.58
N ALA A 100 15.68 -7.62 23.37
CA ALA A 100 15.77 -7.58 24.83
C ALA A 100 16.80 -8.59 25.36
N ALA A 101 16.91 -9.77 24.75
CA ALA A 101 17.89 -10.79 25.12
C ALA A 101 19.33 -10.39 24.76
N THR A 102 19.55 -9.75 23.61
CA THR A 102 20.89 -9.28 23.20
C THR A 102 21.35 -8.14 24.10
N VAL A 103 20.49 -7.15 24.36
CA VAL A 103 20.81 -6.03 25.26
C VAL A 103 21.12 -6.53 26.68
N ALA A 104 20.37 -7.52 27.18
CA ALA A 104 20.65 -8.12 28.48
C ALA A 104 22.01 -8.84 28.52
N ALA A 105 22.39 -9.53 27.44
CA ALA A 105 23.67 -10.21 27.33
C ALA A 105 24.85 -9.22 27.25
N GLU A 106 24.73 -8.18 26.44
CA GLU A 106 25.73 -7.10 26.32
C GLU A 106 25.89 -6.33 27.64
N ALA A 107 24.78 -5.99 28.30
CA ALA A 107 24.81 -5.33 29.61
C ALA A 107 25.50 -6.21 30.68
N ALA A 108 25.28 -7.52 30.65
CA ALA A 108 25.97 -8.46 31.53
C ALA A 108 27.48 -8.55 31.23
N GLU A 109 27.87 -8.49 29.97
CA GLU A 109 29.29 -8.45 29.57
C GLU A 109 29.96 -7.13 29.99
N VAL A 110 29.32 -5.99 29.74
CA VAL A 110 29.81 -4.66 30.15
C VAL A 110 29.91 -4.59 31.67
N ALA A 111 28.93 -5.10 32.42
CA ALA A 111 29.00 -5.17 33.88
C ALA A 111 30.18 -6.03 34.36
N LYS A 112 30.45 -7.15 33.68
CA LYS A 112 31.61 -8.02 33.97
C LYS A 112 32.93 -7.34 33.64
N ALA A 113 33.00 -6.59 32.54
CA ALA A 113 34.17 -5.81 32.14
C ALA A 113 34.42 -4.63 33.09
N MET A 114 33.39 -3.89 33.48
CA MET A 114 33.49 -2.80 34.47
C MET A 114 33.93 -3.31 35.84
N ALA A 115 33.41 -4.45 36.28
CA ALA A 115 33.85 -5.11 37.50
C ALA A 115 35.33 -5.56 37.43
N ALA A 116 35.83 -5.86 36.24
CA ALA A 116 37.22 -6.26 36.02
C ALA A 116 38.18 -5.07 35.79
N ALA A 117 37.70 -3.94 35.26
CA ALA A 117 38.55 -2.85 34.75
C ALA A 117 38.75 -1.65 35.68
N GLY A 118 37.99 -1.51 36.76
CA GLY A 118 38.23 -0.40 37.71
C GLY A 118 38.13 1.00 37.07
N GLY A 119 37.00 1.27 36.37
CA GLY A 119 36.42 2.59 36.08
C GLY A 119 37.30 3.68 35.44
N ALA A 120 37.09 3.94 34.15
CA ALA A 120 37.08 5.28 33.54
C ALA A 120 36.39 5.23 32.17
N ALA A 121 35.38 6.05 31.94
CA ALA A 121 34.65 6.15 30.67
C ALA A 121 34.96 7.49 30.01
N ASP A 122 35.34 7.45 28.72
CA ASP A 122 35.30 8.60 27.83
C ASP A 122 34.44 8.20 26.63
N ALA A 123 33.32 8.89 26.44
CA ALA A 123 32.30 8.57 25.45
C ALA A 123 32.43 9.53 24.27
N MET A 124 32.82 9.01 23.10
CA MET A 124 32.81 9.78 21.85
C MET A 124 31.47 9.63 21.13
N ALA A 125 30.84 10.78 20.85
CA ALA A 125 29.63 10.91 20.07
C ALA A 125 29.92 10.72 18.57
N MET A 126 29.14 9.88 17.90
CA MET A 126 29.16 9.68 16.45
C MET A 126 28.00 10.48 15.86
N GLU A 127 28.31 11.50 15.06
CA GLU A 127 27.29 12.21 14.27
C GLU A 127 27.06 11.46 12.96
N GLN A 128 25.85 10.93 12.76
CA GLN A 128 25.40 10.34 11.50
C GLN A 128 24.71 11.43 10.68
N GLY A 129 25.32 11.79 9.55
CA GLY A 129 24.68 12.61 8.52
C GLY A 129 23.82 11.74 7.62
N ASP A 130 22.51 11.84 7.76
CA ASP A 130 21.53 11.29 6.82
C ASP A 130 21.41 12.25 5.62
N GLU A 131 22.05 11.90 4.50
CA GLU A 131 21.76 12.51 3.21
C GLU A 131 20.55 11.79 2.60
N GLU A 132 19.35 12.34 2.83
CA GLU A 132 18.10 11.90 2.21
C GLU A 132 18.20 12.02 0.68
N ARG A 133 18.41 10.88 0.01
CA ARG A 133 18.24 10.79 -1.44
C ARG A 133 16.76 10.49 -1.73
N PRO A 134 16.00 11.39 -2.37
CA PRO A 134 14.59 11.15 -2.66
C PRO A 134 14.45 9.95 -3.61
N PRO A 135 13.52 9.02 -3.36
CA PRO A 135 13.51 7.71 -4.02
C PRO A 135 13.11 7.78 -5.49
N PHE A 136 12.61 8.91 -6.01
CA PHE A 136 12.25 9.05 -7.42
C PHE A 136 12.47 10.51 -7.87
N ALA A 137 13.54 10.77 -8.63
CA ALA A 137 13.62 11.99 -9.42
C ALA A 137 12.61 11.86 -10.57
N VAL A 138 11.38 12.28 -10.31
CA VAL A 138 10.35 12.39 -11.34
C VAL A 138 10.81 13.53 -12.24
N GLY A 139 11.20 13.24 -13.49
CA GLY A 139 11.44 14.28 -14.47
C GLY A 139 10.16 15.12 -14.66
N ASP A 140 10.28 16.32 -15.22
CA ASP A 140 9.13 17.19 -15.47
C ASP A 140 8.10 16.44 -16.33
N VAL A 141 7.00 16.01 -15.71
CA VAL A 141 5.86 15.42 -16.39
C VAL A 141 4.91 16.56 -16.69
N ASP A 142 4.48 16.65 -17.94
CA ASP A 142 3.52 17.65 -18.40
C ASP A 142 2.24 17.62 -17.55
N GLU A 143 1.82 18.78 -17.05
CA GLU A 143 0.69 18.91 -16.13
C GLU A 143 -0.64 18.50 -16.80
N THR A 144 -0.78 18.79 -18.10
CA THR A 144 -1.94 18.39 -18.90
C THR A 144 -2.01 16.86 -19.04
N TYR A 145 -0.88 16.19 -19.23
CA TYR A 145 -0.82 14.73 -19.23
C TYR A 145 -1.26 14.13 -17.88
N VAL A 146 -0.80 14.69 -16.76
CA VAL A 146 -1.21 14.23 -15.42
C VAL A 146 -2.72 14.44 -15.21
N ALA A 147 -3.24 15.61 -15.59
CA ALA A 147 -4.66 15.91 -15.50
C ALA A 147 -5.52 14.96 -16.34
N LEU A 148 -5.14 14.73 -17.61
CA LEU A 148 -5.82 13.79 -18.51
C LEU A 148 -5.77 12.36 -17.98
N TYR A 149 -4.63 11.93 -17.43
CA TYR A 149 -4.48 10.61 -16.83
C TYR A 149 -5.45 10.43 -15.65
N VAL A 150 -5.56 11.42 -14.76
CA VAL A 150 -6.49 11.37 -13.63
C VAL A 150 -7.95 11.38 -14.12
N LEU A 151 -8.32 12.28 -15.03
CA LEU A 151 -9.68 12.42 -15.54
C LEU A 151 -10.17 11.18 -16.30
N LYS A 152 -9.27 10.46 -16.99
CA LYS A 152 -9.58 9.18 -17.64
C LYS A 152 -10.16 8.16 -16.67
N HIS A 153 -9.78 8.24 -15.39
CA HIS A 153 -10.20 7.33 -14.32
C HIS A 153 -11.35 7.86 -13.46
N VAL A 154 -12.00 8.95 -13.86
CA VAL A 154 -13.17 9.52 -13.18
C VAL A 154 -14.42 9.42 -14.06
N CYS A 155 -15.53 8.96 -13.48
CA CYS A 155 -16.81 8.80 -14.17
C CYS A 155 -17.57 10.12 -14.27
N ASP A 156 -18.01 10.46 -15.48
CA ASP A 156 -18.69 11.73 -15.78
C ASP A 156 -20.05 11.90 -15.10
N GLN A 157 -20.70 10.79 -14.72
CA GLN A 157 -22.07 10.82 -14.20
C GLN A 157 -22.14 10.81 -12.67
N CYS A 158 -21.26 10.04 -12.03
CA CYS A 158 -21.36 9.80 -10.58
C CYS A 158 -20.05 10.00 -9.83
N LEU A 159 -19.02 10.49 -10.53
CA LEU A 159 -17.65 10.71 -10.04
C LEU A 159 -17.00 9.47 -9.41
N GLY A 160 -17.52 8.28 -9.77
CA GLY A 160 -16.95 7.00 -9.37
C GLY A 160 -15.66 6.72 -10.15
N THR A 161 -14.84 5.81 -9.64
CA THR A 161 -13.60 5.41 -10.30
C THR A 161 -13.91 4.56 -11.53
N MET A 162 -13.37 4.96 -12.68
CA MET A 162 -13.42 4.22 -13.93
C MET A 162 -12.16 3.40 -14.09
N ALA A 163 -12.32 2.09 -14.20
CA ALA A 163 -11.19 1.17 -14.16
C ALA A 163 -11.20 0.20 -15.35
N PRO A 164 -10.04 -0.14 -15.96
CA PRO A 164 -9.98 -0.85 -17.23
C PRO A 164 -10.63 -2.24 -17.21
N LEU A 165 -11.27 -2.62 -18.31
CA LEU A 165 -11.81 -3.96 -18.49
C LEU A 165 -10.74 -4.92 -19.00
N ILE A 166 -10.55 -6.04 -18.30
CA ILE A 166 -9.60 -7.09 -18.70
C ILE A 166 -9.91 -7.64 -20.10
N THR A 167 -11.20 -7.74 -20.44
CA THR A 167 -11.67 -8.28 -21.72
C THR A 167 -11.75 -7.23 -22.84
N ALA A 168 -11.55 -5.96 -22.51
CA ALA A 168 -11.61 -4.84 -23.44
C ALA A 168 -10.67 -3.73 -22.94
N PRO A 169 -9.34 -3.85 -23.17
CA PRO A 169 -8.33 -3.01 -22.52
C PRO A 169 -8.44 -1.52 -22.87
N SER A 170 -9.11 -1.17 -23.97
CA SER A 170 -9.43 0.19 -24.39
C SER A 170 -10.74 0.72 -23.79
N SER A 171 -11.29 0.07 -22.76
CA SER A 171 -12.55 0.42 -22.11
C SER A 171 -12.41 0.37 -20.60
N CYS A 172 -13.04 1.31 -19.91
CA CYS A 172 -13.14 1.36 -18.46
C CYS A 172 -14.59 1.11 -18.02
N LEU A 173 -14.78 0.57 -16.82
CA LEU A 173 -16.05 0.37 -16.14
C LEU A 173 -16.08 1.18 -14.84
N CYS A 174 -17.17 1.90 -14.59
CA CYS A 174 -17.35 2.64 -13.35
C CYS A 174 -17.68 1.69 -12.19
N ASN A 175 -16.95 1.82 -11.08
CA ASN A 175 -17.16 1.05 -9.85
C ASN A 175 -18.49 1.37 -9.14
N ARG A 176 -19.13 2.50 -9.46
CA ARG A 176 -20.32 3.00 -8.77
C ARG A 176 -21.60 2.80 -9.56
N CYS A 177 -21.67 3.27 -10.80
CA CYS A 177 -22.88 3.17 -11.63
C CYS A 177 -22.83 2.04 -12.66
N GLY A 178 -21.66 1.41 -12.88
CA GLY A 178 -21.50 0.36 -13.88
C GLY A 178 -21.49 0.85 -15.33
N THR A 179 -21.47 2.16 -15.58
CA THR A 179 -21.31 2.71 -16.93
C THR A 179 -19.93 2.37 -17.48
N THR A 180 -19.86 2.01 -18.77
CA THR A 180 -18.61 1.78 -19.50
C THR A 180 -18.25 2.98 -20.36
N ARG A 181 -16.96 3.27 -20.50
CA ARG A 181 -16.42 4.31 -21.39
C ARG A 181 -15.17 3.81 -22.08
N THR A 182 -15.10 3.97 -23.39
CA THR A 182 -13.92 3.67 -24.20
C THR A 182 -12.88 4.79 -24.14
N GLU A 183 -11.64 4.47 -24.45
CA GLU A 183 -10.56 5.45 -24.58
C GLU A 183 -10.84 6.46 -25.69
N ALA A 184 -11.41 6.02 -26.81
CA ALA A 184 -11.83 6.90 -27.90
C ALA A 184 -12.92 7.89 -27.46
N GLU A 185 -13.91 7.45 -26.68
CA GLU A 185 -14.94 8.33 -26.13
C GLU A 185 -14.38 9.32 -25.10
N PHE A 186 -13.37 8.93 -24.32
CA PHE A 186 -12.68 9.83 -23.41
C PHE A 186 -11.89 10.91 -24.17
N LEU A 187 -11.08 10.51 -25.15
CA LEU A 187 -10.26 11.43 -25.94
C LEU A 187 -11.12 12.41 -26.73
N ALA A 188 -12.17 11.94 -27.40
CA ALA A 188 -13.10 12.81 -28.15
C ALA A 188 -13.79 13.84 -27.23
N ARG A 189 -14.05 13.50 -25.96
CA ARG A 189 -14.61 14.45 -24.98
C ARG A 189 -13.57 15.43 -24.47
N ALA A 190 -12.35 14.97 -24.20
CA ALA A 190 -11.25 15.84 -23.81
C ALA A 190 -10.97 16.87 -24.91
N GLU A 191 -10.84 16.41 -26.17
CA GLU A 191 -10.70 17.27 -27.34
C GLU A 191 -11.85 18.28 -27.46
N ALA A 192 -13.11 17.85 -27.29
CA ALA A 192 -14.24 18.78 -27.34
C ALA A 192 -14.26 19.80 -26.20
N HIS A 193 -13.74 19.45 -25.02
CA HIS A 193 -13.65 20.37 -23.88
C HIS A 193 -12.56 21.43 -24.11
N PHE A 194 -11.36 21.01 -24.52
CA PHE A 194 -10.24 21.92 -24.79
C PHE A 194 -10.46 22.76 -26.06
N ALA A 195 -11.11 22.22 -27.09
CA ALA A 195 -11.48 23.00 -28.29
C ALA A 195 -12.58 24.04 -28.01
N GLY A 196 -13.32 23.91 -26.90
CA GLY A 196 -14.29 24.92 -26.45
C GLY A 196 -13.63 26.12 -25.75
N ASP A 197 -12.50 25.90 -25.06
CA ASP A 197 -11.76 26.94 -24.34
C ASP A 197 -10.97 27.86 -25.29
N GLU A 198 -10.56 27.37 -26.46
CA GLU A 198 -9.87 28.19 -27.47
C GLU A 198 -10.77 29.30 -28.05
N HIS A 199 -12.10 29.11 -28.05
CA HIS A 199 -13.03 30.08 -28.63
C HIS A 199 -13.37 31.23 -27.67
N GLU A 200 -13.29 31.03 -26.35
CA GLU A 200 -13.54 32.09 -25.36
C GLU A 200 -12.35 33.05 -25.21
N HIS A 201 -11.14 32.62 -25.61
CA HIS A 201 -9.94 33.44 -25.46
C HIS A 201 -9.66 34.38 -26.65
N GLU A 202 -10.18 34.09 -27.85
CA GLU A 202 -10.07 34.97 -29.03
C GLU A 202 -11.09 36.13 -28.99
N ASP A 203 -12.26 35.95 -28.37
CA ASP A 203 -13.29 36.99 -28.29
C ASP A 203 -12.93 38.13 -27.30
N ASP A 204 -12.04 37.87 -26.33
CA ASP A 204 -11.57 38.88 -25.36
C ASP A 204 -10.38 39.73 -25.89
N GLU A 205 -9.63 39.26 -26.88
CA GLU A 205 -8.55 40.05 -27.52
C GLU A 205 -9.05 40.99 -28.64
N GLU A 206 -10.24 40.77 -29.21
CA GLU A 206 -10.86 41.70 -30.18
C GLU A 206 -11.68 42.84 -29.52
N MET A 207 -11.82 42.83 -28.18
CA MET A 207 -12.51 43.88 -27.41
C MET A 207 -11.60 44.76 -26.53
N MET A 208 -10.31 44.88 -26.86
CA MET A 208 -9.41 45.91 -26.30
C MET A 208 -8.79 46.81 -27.37
#